data_AF-A0A167U4E2-F1
#
_entry.id   AF-A0A167U4E2-F1
#
_cell.length_a   1.000
_cell.length_b   1.000
_cell.length_c   1.000
_cell.angle_alpha   90.00
_cell.angle_beta   90.00
_cell.angle_gamma   90.00
#
_symmetry.space_group_name_H-M   'P 1'
#
loop_
_entity.id
_entity.type
_entity.pdbx_description
1 polymer ?
#
loop_
_entity_poly.entity_id
_entity_poly.type
_entity_poly.pdbx_seq_one_letter_code
_entity_poly.pdbx_strand_id
1 'polypeptide(L)'
;RPASRKTSIDLGTAGVPEAPLQCTNLQLLPRSKMTEDDGDGTAASTPVSENGEVEESGTAADSMSEADAKKHLDQDSKEFFAVRNLDEAEEYFQKLTPEHRFRLADKLVNTAIESKAADAPLVSDFFAQAHSKDLCSEASFEEGFMPIAELLDDIAIDAPKAFDLMAVMVKGASLSEDARGRIAAKSVDSEKLLALLST
;
A
#
# COMPACT_ATOMS: atom_id res chain seq x y z
N ARG A 1 66.96 -18.61 35.42
CA ARG A 1 67.72 -18.27 34.20
C ARG A 1 67.03 -18.98 33.03
N PRO A 2 67.00 -18.40 31.81
CA PRO A 2 66.18 -17.31 31.26
C PRO A 2 64.96 -17.93 30.48
N ALA A 3 64.17 -17.34 29.58
CA ALA A 3 64.39 -16.25 28.66
C ALA A 3 63.08 -15.68 28.09
N SER A 4 63.05 -14.35 27.95
CA SER A 4 62.29 -13.60 26.96
C SER A 4 62.47 -14.18 25.56
N ARG A 5 61.41 -14.17 24.73
CA ARG A 5 61.52 -13.85 23.29
C ARG A 5 60.24 -13.19 22.78
N LYS A 6 60.38 -11.92 22.39
CA LYS A 6 59.59 -11.28 21.33
C LYS A 6 60.07 -11.86 20.00
N THR A 7 59.18 -12.07 19.04
CA THR A 7 59.53 -12.10 17.62
C THR A 7 58.49 -11.33 16.84
N SER A 8 58.91 -10.13 16.43
CA SER A 8 58.33 -9.34 15.36
C SER A 8 58.41 -10.12 14.06
N ILE A 9 57.36 -10.07 13.24
CA ILE A 9 57.48 -10.24 11.79
C ILE A 9 56.54 -9.22 11.15
N ASP A 10 57.17 -8.33 10.40
CA ASP A 10 56.61 -7.40 9.44
C ASP A 10 57.28 -7.71 8.09
N LEU A 11 56.69 -7.17 7.02
CA LEU A 11 57.09 -7.13 5.62
C LEU A 11 56.53 -8.21 4.68
N GLY A 12 55.75 -7.71 3.72
CA GLY A 12 55.47 -8.41 2.46
C GLY A 12 54.46 -7.73 1.55
N THR A 13 54.75 -6.52 1.06
CA THR A 13 54.00 -5.80 0.01
C THR A 13 54.27 -6.39 -1.38
N ALA A 14 53.21 -6.64 -2.17
CA ALA A 14 53.09 -6.63 -3.65
C ALA A 14 51.87 -7.52 -4.00
N GLY A 15 50.91 -7.20 -4.85
CA GLY A 15 50.81 -6.24 -5.94
C GLY A 15 50.04 -6.93 -7.08
N VAL A 16 49.06 -6.21 -7.64
CA VAL A 16 48.34 -6.41 -8.93
C VAL A 16 47.22 -7.49 -9.00
N PRO A 17 46.25 -7.37 -9.95
CA PRO A 17 44.85 -7.02 -9.65
C PRO A 17 43.83 -8.06 -10.19
N GLU A 18 42.56 -8.04 -9.77
CA GLU A 18 41.53 -8.79 -10.49
C GLU A 18 40.21 -8.02 -10.61
N ALA A 19 39.57 -8.22 -11.76
CA ALA A 19 38.72 -7.29 -12.50
C ALA A 19 37.40 -6.86 -11.84
N PRO A 20 36.86 -5.68 -12.21
CA PRO A 20 35.46 -5.35 -11.94
C PRO A 20 34.54 -6.21 -12.80
N LEU A 21 33.60 -6.92 -12.17
CA LEU A 21 32.50 -7.58 -12.86
C LEU A 21 31.57 -6.51 -13.46
N GLN A 22 31.71 -6.29 -14.77
CA GLN A 22 30.84 -5.43 -15.56
C GLN A 22 29.57 -6.22 -15.91
N CYS A 23 28.44 -5.93 -15.25
CA CYS A 23 27.14 -6.34 -15.76
C CYS A 23 26.90 -5.60 -17.08
N THR A 24 26.88 -6.36 -18.17
CA THR A 24 26.68 -5.85 -19.52
C THR A 24 25.24 -5.35 -19.69
N ASN A 25 25.11 -4.07 -20.03
CA ASN A 25 23.85 -3.42 -20.36
C ASN A 25 23.14 -4.17 -21.50
N LEU A 26 21.95 -4.72 -21.22
CA LEU A 26 21.07 -5.27 -22.25
C LEU A 26 20.41 -4.13 -23.03
N GLN A 27 20.86 -3.89 -24.26
CA GLN A 27 20.23 -2.95 -25.18
C GLN A 27 19.11 -3.66 -25.95
N LEU A 28 17.86 -3.44 -25.53
CA LEU A 28 16.68 -3.90 -26.25
C LEU A 28 16.36 -2.92 -27.39
N LEU A 29 16.57 -3.35 -28.64
CA LEU A 29 16.10 -2.61 -29.81
C LEU A 29 14.60 -2.85 -30.04
N PRO A 30 13.84 -1.85 -30.54
CA PRO A 30 12.42 -1.99 -30.84
C PRO A 30 12.21 -2.98 -31.98
N ARG A 31 11.37 -4.01 -31.76
CA ARG A 31 10.85 -4.83 -32.86
C ARG A 31 9.45 -4.36 -33.24
N SER A 32 9.32 -3.82 -34.43
CA SER A 32 8.06 -3.72 -35.20
C SER A 32 8.10 -4.77 -36.32
N LYS A 33 7.00 -5.53 -36.51
CA LYS A 33 6.41 -6.09 -37.77
C LYS A 33 5.02 -6.68 -37.43
N MET A 34 3.89 -6.13 -37.90
CA MET A 34 3.15 -6.38 -39.17
C MET A 34 2.79 -7.87 -39.41
N THR A 35 1.50 -8.28 -39.30
CA THR A 35 0.46 -8.53 -40.36
C THR A 35 0.84 -9.73 -41.26
N GLU A 36 0.05 -10.79 -41.53
CA GLU A 36 -1.27 -11.01 -42.20
C GLU A 36 -1.73 -12.48 -41.94
N ASP A 37 -3.03 -12.78 -41.70
CA ASP A 37 -4.02 -13.52 -42.57
C ASP A 37 -3.65 -14.99 -42.93
N ASP A 38 -4.48 -16.06 -42.87
CA ASP A 38 -5.87 -16.25 -43.31
C ASP A 38 -6.37 -17.72 -43.04
N GLY A 39 -7.70 -17.93 -42.95
CA GLY A 39 -8.49 -19.20 -43.14
C GLY A 39 -8.53 -20.29 -42.04
N ASP A 40 -9.61 -21.05 -41.75
CA ASP A 40 -11.02 -21.20 -42.17
C ASP A 40 -11.68 -22.24 -41.22
N GLY A 41 -13.01 -22.19 -40.98
CA GLY A 41 -13.76 -23.28 -40.33
C GLY A 41 -14.94 -22.91 -39.40
N THR A 42 -16.05 -22.37 -39.98
CA THR A 42 -17.49 -22.72 -39.78
C THR A 42 -17.93 -23.48 -38.51
N ALA A 43 -19.06 -23.28 -37.81
CA ALA A 43 -20.26 -22.43 -37.76
C ALA A 43 -20.92 -22.76 -36.38
N ALA A 44 -21.73 -21.95 -35.69
CA ALA A 44 -22.99 -21.38 -36.13
C ALA A 44 -23.58 -20.35 -35.12
N SER A 45 -24.24 -19.35 -35.72
CA SER A 45 -25.42 -18.59 -35.27
C SER A 45 -25.30 -17.45 -34.24
N THR A 46 -25.28 -16.25 -34.81
CA THR A 46 -25.64 -14.89 -34.34
C THR A 46 -27.19 -14.72 -34.28
N PRO A 47 -27.81 -13.51 -34.14
CA PRO A 47 -27.33 -12.17 -33.74
C PRO A 47 -28.23 -11.44 -32.70
N VAL A 48 -27.73 -10.36 -32.08
CA VAL A 48 -28.48 -9.09 -32.01
C VAL A 48 -27.49 -7.95 -31.84
N SER A 49 -27.45 -7.08 -32.84
CA SER A 49 -27.01 -5.70 -32.70
C SER A 49 -28.09 -4.94 -31.95
N GLU A 50 -27.72 -4.11 -30.98
CA GLU A 50 -28.29 -2.76 -30.93
C GLU A 50 -27.30 -1.79 -30.30
N ASN A 51 -27.23 -0.65 -30.98
CA ASN A 51 -26.48 0.54 -30.67
C ASN A 51 -27.01 1.14 -29.37
N GLY A 52 -26.12 1.55 -28.47
CA GLY A 52 -26.48 2.17 -27.19
C GLY A 52 -25.43 3.17 -26.74
N GLU A 53 -25.04 4.07 -27.64
CA GLU A 53 -24.66 5.42 -27.21
C GLU A 53 -25.92 6.07 -26.65
N VAL A 54 -25.87 6.53 -25.39
CA VAL A 54 -26.70 7.53 -24.67
C VAL A 54 -26.90 7.08 -23.21
N GLU A 55 -26.63 7.81 -22.13
CA GLU A 55 -26.15 9.18 -21.91
C GLU A 55 -25.43 9.24 -20.57
N GLU A 56 -24.38 10.05 -20.54
CA GLU A 56 -24.14 11.09 -19.54
C GLU A 56 -25.21 11.18 -18.43
N SER A 57 -24.93 10.62 -17.26
CA SER A 57 -25.45 11.18 -16.02
C SER A 57 -24.38 12.10 -15.45
N GLY A 58 -24.42 13.35 -15.89
CA GLY A 58 -23.55 14.40 -15.41
C GLY A 58 -23.74 14.63 -13.91
N THR A 59 -22.69 14.32 -13.16
CA THR A 59 -22.19 15.24 -12.13
C THR A 59 -20.76 15.62 -12.53
N ALA A 60 -20.67 16.32 -13.67
CA ALA A 60 -19.43 16.95 -14.11
C ALA A 60 -19.15 18.19 -13.24
N ALA A 61 -18.51 17.95 -12.10
CA ALA A 61 -17.64 18.90 -11.44
C ALA A 61 -16.77 18.10 -10.45
N ASP A 62 -15.48 17.95 -10.80
CA ASP A 62 -14.38 17.38 -9.98
C ASP A 62 -14.09 15.87 -10.01
N SER A 63 -14.41 15.16 -11.09
CA SER A 63 -13.92 13.79 -11.30
C SER A 63 -12.44 13.79 -11.72
N MET A 64 -11.53 13.72 -10.74
CA MET A 64 -10.14 13.29 -10.99
C MET A 64 -10.16 11.94 -11.75
N SER A 65 -9.34 11.81 -12.79
CA SER A 65 -9.16 10.51 -13.46
C SER A 65 -8.60 9.48 -12.47
N GLU A 66 -9.05 8.22 -12.51
CA GLU A 66 -8.56 7.15 -11.64
C GLU A 66 -7.02 7.03 -11.66
N ALA A 67 -6.42 7.27 -12.83
CA ALA A 67 -4.97 7.22 -13.00
C ALA A 67 -4.25 8.35 -12.27
N ASP A 68 -4.84 9.55 -12.24
CA ASP A 68 -4.24 10.70 -11.55
C ASP A 68 -4.51 10.62 -10.05
N ALA A 69 -5.71 10.19 -9.63
CA ALA A 69 -6.00 9.87 -8.24
C ALA A 69 -5.00 8.84 -7.67
N LYS A 70 -4.69 7.77 -8.42
CA LYS A 70 -3.72 6.77 -8.00
C LYS A 70 -2.29 7.32 -7.86
N LYS A 71 -1.86 8.20 -8.77
CA LYS A 71 -0.54 8.85 -8.66
C LYS A 71 -0.46 9.76 -7.43
N HIS A 72 -1.51 10.53 -7.18
CA HIS A 72 -1.60 11.37 -5.99
C HIS A 72 -1.53 10.52 -4.71
N LEU A 73 -2.30 9.43 -4.64
CA LEU A 73 -2.27 8.50 -3.50
C LEU A 73 -0.87 7.92 -3.23
N ASP A 74 -0.16 7.47 -4.28
CA ASP A 74 1.19 6.92 -4.14
C ASP A 74 2.22 7.99 -3.71
N GLN A 75 2.01 9.25 -4.08
CA GLN A 75 2.86 10.36 -3.68
C GLN A 75 2.56 10.79 -2.24
N ASP A 76 1.29 11.06 -1.94
CA ASP A 76 0.81 11.50 -0.63
C ASP A 76 1.17 10.48 0.46
N SER A 77 1.03 9.19 0.18
CA SER A 77 1.45 8.12 1.11
C SER A 77 2.96 8.18 1.42
N LYS A 78 3.81 8.39 0.41
CA LYS A 78 5.26 8.48 0.62
C LYS A 78 5.64 9.73 1.42
N GLU A 79 5.02 10.86 1.10
CA GLU A 79 5.25 12.13 1.80
C GLU A 79 4.81 12.03 3.27
N PHE A 80 3.63 11.45 3.53
CA PHE A 80 3.13 11.23 4.89
C PHE A 80 4.15 10.53 5.79
N PHE A 81 4.72 9.40 5.34
CA PHE A 81 5.69 8.64 6.12
C PHE A 81 7.08 9.28 6.16
N ALA A 82 7.44 10.11 5.19
CA ALA A 82 8.72 10.82 5.16
C ALA A 82 8.72 12.08 6.04
N VAL A 83 7.66 12.87 5.98
CA VAL A 83 7.55 14.16 6.68
C VAL A 83 7.06 13.96 8.12
N ARG A 84 6.11 13.04 8.35
CA ARG A 84 5.52 12.73 9.66
C ARG A 84 4.92 13.97 10.37
N ASN A 85 4.31 14.87 9.59
CA ASN A 85 3.63 16.06 10.08
C ASN A 85 2.12 15.91 9.89
N LEU A 86 1.36 15.87 10.98
CA LEU A 86 -0.09 15.69 10.94
C LEU A 86 -0.85 16.91 10.42
N ASP A 87 -0.32 18.12 10.66
CA ASP A 87 -0.96 19.36 10.19
C ASP A 87 -0.94 19.43 8.65
N GLU A 88 0.14 18.98 8.03
CA GLU A 88 0.26 18.87 6.57
C GLU A 88 -0.58 17.72 6.01
N ALA A 89 -0.70 16.63 6.78
CA ALA A 89 -1.40 15.43 6.33
C ALA A 89 -2.90 15.63 6.09
N GLU A 90 -3.51 16.63 6.72
CA GLU A 90 -4.92 16.99 6.49
C GLU A 90 -5.21 17.33 5.04
N GLU A 91 -4.24 17.94 4.35
CA GLU A 91 -4.39 18.31 2.96
C GLU A 91 -4.54 17.10 2.05
N TYR A 92 -3.99 15.93 2.42
CA TYR A 92 -4.06 14.72 1.60
C TYR A 92 -5.51 14.24 1.41
N PHE A 93 -6.34 14.27 2.45
CA PHE A 93 -7.78 13.93 2.31
C PHE A 93 -8.57 15.02 1.57
N GLN A 94 -8.16 16.29 1.69
CA GLN A 94 -8.85 17.41 1.04
C GLN A 94 -8.56 17.49 -0.45
N LYS A 95 -7.36 17.08 -0.89
CA LYS A 95 -6.95 17.00 -2.30
C LYS A 95 -7.65 15.86 -3.05
N LEU A 96 -8.17 14.86 -2.33
CA LEU A 96 -8.86 13.71 -2.89
C LEU A 96 -10.38 13.92 -2.91
N THR A 97 -11.02 13.43 -3.97
CA THR A 97 -12.48 13.30 -4.01
C THR A 97 -12.94 12.33 -2.90
N PRO A 98 -14.14 12.52 -2.32
CA PRO A 98 -14.65 11.64 -1.26
C PRO A 98 -14.62 10.14 -1.64
N GLU A 99 -14.87 9.83 -2.91
CA GLU A 99 -14.83 8.48 -3.50
C GLU A 99 -13.44 7.83 -3.52
N HIS A 100 -12.38 8.57 -3.23
CA HIS A 100 -11.00 8.06 -3.23
C HIS A 100 -10.34 8.12 -1.86
N ARG A 101 -11.01 8.67 -0.84
CA ARG A 101 -10.45 8.79 0.51
C ARG A 101 -10.18 7.42 1.16
N PHE A 102 -11.05 6.44 0.93
CA PHE A 102 -10.84 5.07 1.43
C PHE A 102 -9.54 4.46 0.91
N ARG A 103 -9.14 4.79 -0.33
CA ARG A 103 -7.91 4.28 -0.95
C ARG A 103 -6.66 4.85 -0.29
N LEU A 104 -6.72 6.09 0.22
CA LEU A 104 -5.63 6.66 1.02
C LEU A 104 -5.52 5.90 2.35
N ALA A 105 -6.65 5.67 3.03
CA ALA A 105 -6.67 4.91 4.27
C ALA A 105 -6.09 3.50 4.09
N ASP A 106 -6.54 2.76 3.08
CA ASP A 106 -6.01 1.43 2.71
C ASP A 106 -4.49 1.47 2.49
N LYS A 107 -4.02 2.41 1.67
CA LYS A 107 -2.59 2.54 1.38
C LYS A 107 -1.75 2.82 2.62
N LEU A 108 -2.22 3.71 3.50
CA LEU A 108 -1.53 4.06 4.74
C LEU A 108 -1.51 2.88 5.71
N VAL A 109 -2.63 2.19 5.87
CA VAL A 109 -2.76 0.99 6.72
C VAL A 109 -1.82 -0.10 6.22
N ASN A 110 -1.85 -0.42 4.93
CA ASN A 110 -0.98 -1.43 4.36
C ASN A 110 0.50 -1.10 4.59
N THR A 111 0.89 0.13 4.25
CA THR A 111 2.28 0.57 4.39
C THR A 111 2.75 0.50 5.84
N ALA A 112 1.91 0.90 6.80
CA ALA A 112 2.26 0.88 8.22
C ALA A 112 2.40 -0.54 8.80
N ILE A 113 1.67 -1.52 8.27
CA ILE A 113 1.82 -2.92 8.67
C ILE A 113 3.10 -3.53 8.07
N GLU A 114 3.42 -3.22 6.81
CA GLU A 114 4.59 -3.76 6.11
C GLU A 114 5.93 -3.16 6.57
N SER A 115 5.95 -1.90 7.01
CA SER A 115 7.20 -1.16 7.23
C SER A 115 7.78 -1.36 8.65
N LYS A 116 7.17 -0.75 9.68
CA LYS A 116 7.75 -0.51 11.00
C LYS A 116 6.66 -0.26 12.05
N ALA A 117 6.86 -0.79 13.27
CA ALA A 117 5.94 -0.59 14.39
C ALA A 117 5.71 0.89 14.80
N ALA A 118 6.59 1.81 14.40
CA ALA A 118 6.44 3.25 14.68
C ALA A 118 5.50 3.97 13.70
N ASP A 119 5.07 3.31 12.62
CA ASP A 119 4.22 3.92 11.59
C ASP A 119 2.73 3.75 11.93
N ALA A 120 2.34 2.66 12.59
CA ALA A 120 0.95 2.46 13.02
C ALA A 120 0.43 3.52 14.01
N PRO A 121 1.19 3.96 15.04
CA PRO A 121 0.76 5.08 15.89
C PRO A 121 0.60 6.39 15.12
N LEU A 122 1.49 6.68 14.16
CA LEU A 122 1.39 7.88 13.31
C LEU A 122 0.10 7.87 12.48
N VAL A 123 -0.21 6.73 11.86
CA VAL A 123 -1.46 6.56 11.09
C VAL A 123 -2.68 6.67 12.01
N SER A 124 -2.61 6.11 13.22
CA SER A 124 -3.66 6.21 14.23
C SER A 124 -3.95 7.66 14.62
N ASP A 125 -2.91 8.45 14.93
CA ASP A 125 -3.03 9.86 15.27
C ASP A 125 -3.61 10.68 14.10
N PHE A 126 -3.16 10.38 12.88
CA PHE A 126 -3.71 11.00 11.67
C PHE A 126 -5.19 10.70 11.47
N PHE A 127 -5.61 9.45 11.66
CA PHE A 127 -7.02 9.07 11.54
C PHE A 127 -7.88 9.70 12.63
N ALA A 128 -7.37 9.83 13.85
CA ALA A 128 -8.06 10.53 14.93
C ALA A 128 -8.27 12.01 14.60
N GLN A 129 -7.26 12.66 14.02
CA GLN A 129 -7.32 14.05 13.56
C GLN A 129 -8.29 14.22 12.38
N ALA A 130 -8.24 13.30 11.40
CA ALA A 130 -9.14 13.30 10.26
C ALA A 130 -10.61 13.08 10.67
N HIS A 131 -10.87 12.19 11.63
CA HIS A 131 -12.20 11.99 12.22
C HIS A 131 -12.68 13.25 12.96
N SER A 132 -11.82 13.83 13.81
CA SER A 132 -12.16 15.03 14.60
C SER A 132 -12.46 16.27 13.74
N LYS A 133 -12.00 16.27 12.48
CA LYS A 133 -12.18 17.35 11.51
C LYS A 133 -13.14 16.97 10.37
N ASP A 134 -13.84 15.84 10.49
CA ASP A 134 -14.78 15.32 9.48
C ASP A 134 -14.17 15.20 8.05
N LEU A 135 -12.87 14.93 7.96
CA LEU A 135 -12.15 14.81 6.67
C LEU A 135 -12.44 13.49 5.96
N CYS A 136 -12.83 12.45 6.69
CA CYS A 136 -13.12 11.13 6.15
C CYS A 136 -14.33 10.54 6.87
N SER A 137 -15.25 9.94 6.11
CA SER A 137 -16.44 9.31 6.69
C SER A 137 -16.10 7.98 7.36
N GLU A 138 -16.89 7.57 8.34
CA GLU A 138 -16.74 6.26 8.98
C GLU A 138 -16.78 5.12 7.95
N ALA A 139 -17.71 5.19 6.98
CA ALA A 139 -17.83 4.21 5.92
C ALA A 139 -16.56 4.14 5.03
N SER A 140 -15.95 5.29 4.74
CA SER A 140 -14.70 5.36 3.96
C SER A 140 -13.52 4.79 4.74
N PHE A 141 -13.45 5.00 6.05
CA PHE A 141 -12.44 4.35 6.88
C PHE A 141 -12.65 2.84 6.91
N GLU A 142 -13.88 2.38 7.17
CA GLU A 142 -14.21 0.96 7.16
C GLU A 142 -13.78 0.31 5.85
N GLU A 143 -14.17 0.88 4.71
CA GLU A 143 -13.78 0.39 3.39
C GLU A 143 -12.26 0.36 3.21
N GLY A 144 -11.55 1.36 3.73
CA GLY A 144 -10.08 1.39 3.70
C GLY A 144 -9.41 0.30 4.54
N PHE A 145 -10.06 -0.21 5.59
CA PHE A 145 -9.51 -1.29 6.42
C PHE A 145 -9.81 -2.69 5.87
N MET A 146 -10.86 -2.86 5.07
CA MET A 146 -11.34 -4.17 4.61
C MET A 146 -10.29 -5.01 3.87
N PRO A 147 -9.52 -4.47 2.89
CA PRO A 147 -8.57 -5.27 2.12
C PRO A 147 -7.47 -5.87 3.00
N ILE A 148 -6.96 -5.08 3.93
CA ILE A 148 -5.90 -5.51 4.85
C ILE A 148 -6.43 -6.43 5.93
N ALA A 149 -7.67 -6.23 6.40
CA ALA A 149 -8.30 -7.14 7.35
C ALA A 149 -8.50 -8.55 6.76
N GLU A 150 -8.81 -8.66 5.47
CA GLU A 150 -8.94 -9.95 4.77
C GLU A 150 -7.62 -10.70 4.66
N LEU A 151 -6.50 -9.98 4.47
CA LEU A 151 -5.16 -10.55 4.35
C LEU A 151 -4.40 -10.61 5.68
N LEU A 152 -5.02 -10.20 6.78
CA LEU A 152 -4.32 -9.93 8.04
C LEU A 152 -3.66 -11.18 8.62
N ASP A 153 -4.35 -12.31 8.54
CA ASP A 153 -3.85 -13.59 9.04
C ASP A 153 -2.61 -14.06 8.28
N ASP A 154 -2.63 -13.92 6.95
CA ASP A 154 -1.49 -14.26 6.09
C ASP A 154 -0.30 -13.34 6.39
N ILE A 155 -0.55 -12.03 6.51
CA ILE A 155 0.49 -11.06 6.88
C ILE A 155 1.06 -11.39 8.26
N ALA A 156 0.23 -11.86 9.21
CA ALA A 156 0.66 -12.19 10.56
C ALA A 156 1.62 -13.39 10.63
N ILE A 157 1.66 -14.23 9.59
CA ILE A 157 2.64 -15.32 9.47
C ILE A 157 4.06 -14.73 9.38
N ASP A 158 4.23 -13.68 8.58
CA ASP A 158 5.52 -13.02 8.37
C ASP A 158 5.79 -11.90 9.39
N ALA A 159 4.72 -11.22 9.84
CA ALA A 159 4.77 -10.10 10.76
C ALA A 159 3.86 -10.36 11.99
N PRO A 160 4.35 -11.04 13.04
CA PRO A 160 3.53 -11.47 14.18
C PRO A 160 2.77 -10.36 14.92
N LYS A 161 3.17 -9.09 14.73
CA LYS A 161 2.54 -7.91 15.33
C LYS A 161 1.44 -7.28 14.47
N ALA A 162 1.12 -7.84 13.30
CA ALA A 162 0.17 -7.24 12.36
C ALA A 162 -1.19 -6.95 13.00
N PHE A 163 -1.72 -7.87 13.81
CA PHE A 163 -2.96 -7.68 14.57
C PHE A 163 -2.90 -6.50 15.54
N ASP A 164 -1.79 -6.35 16.27
CA ASP A 164 -1.61 -5.24 17.22
C ASP A 164 -1.56 -3.89 16.48
N LEU A 165 -0.82 -3.84 15.37
CA LEU A 165 -0.69 -2.63 14.54
C LEU A 165 -2.04 -2.26 13.90
N MET A 166 -2.76 -3.24 13.37
CA MET A 166 -4.11 -3.05 12.82
C MET A 166 -5.04 -2.48 13.90
N ALA A 167 -5.05 -3.07 15.09
CA ALA A 167 -5.88 -2.60 16.20
C ALA A 167 -5.55 -1.17 16.62
N VAL A 168 -4.28 -0.78 16.65
CA VAL A 168 -3.85 0.60 16.92
C VAL A 168 -4.47 1.58 15.92
N MET A 169 -4.43 1.28 14.63
CA MET A 169 -4.95 2.16 13.58
C MET A 169 -6.48 2.23 13.57
N VAL A 170 -7.16 1.08 13.75
CA VAL A 170 -8.64 1.03 13.83
C VAL A 170 -9.16 1.84 15.03
N LYS A 171 -8.47 1.81 16.18
CA LYS A 171 -8.83 2.63 17.34
C LYS A 171 -8.69 4.13 17.06
N GLY A 172 -7.66 4.54 16.31
CA GLY A 172 -7.46 5.94 15.91
C GLY A 172 -8.57 6.47 15.01
N ALA A 173 -9.05 5.63 14.09
CA ALA A 173 -10.16 5.98 13.20
C ALA A 173 -11.52 6.16 13.91
N SER A 174 -11.60 5.91 15.23
CA SER A 174 -12.78 6.19 16.07
C SER A 174 -14.08 5.56 15.57
N LEU A 175 -13.98 4.40 14.90
CA LEU A 175 -15.12 3.68 14.32
C LEU A 175 -16.07 3.14 15.41
N SER A 176 -17.35 3.03 15.07
CA SER A 176 -18.37 2.38 15.89
C SER A 176 -18.05 0.90 16.15
N GLU A 177 -18.65 0.33 17.20
CA GLU A 177 -18.51 -1.09 17.50
C GLU A 177 -18.98 -1.99 16.34
N ASP A 178 -20.05 -1.59 15.66
CA ASP A 178 -20.56 -2.31 14.49
C ASP A 178 -19.56 -2.31 13.34
N ALA A 179 -18.95 -1.17 13.01
CA ALA A 179 -17.94 -1.06 11.96
C ALA A 179 -16.67 -1.87 12.32
N ARG A 180 -16.21 -1.78 13.58
CA ARG A 180 -15.11 -2.62 14.09
C ARG A 180 -15.42 -4.11 13.96
N GLY A 181 -16.65 -4.52 14.25
CA GLY A 181 -17.12 -5.88 14.08
C GLY A 181 -17.06 -6.36 12.63
N ARG A 182 -17.50 -5.52 11.69
CA ARG A 182 -17.45 -5.83 10.26
C ARG A 182 -16.02 -5.95 9.73
N ILE A 183 -15.12 -5.06 10.15
CA ILE A 183 -13.69 -5.15 9.80
C ILE A 183 -13.10 -6.45 10.37
N ALA A 184 -13.31 -6.73 11.65
CA ALA A 184 -12.74 -7.92 12.28
C ALA A 184 -13.25 -9.22 11.67
N ALA A 185 -14.52 -9.26 11.24
CA ALA A 185 -15.10 -10.40 10.55
C ALA A 185 -14.46 -10.74 9.19
N LYS A 186 -13.56 -9.90 8.67
CA LYS A 186 -12.76 -10.22 7.47
C LYS A 186 -11.54 -11.06 7.75
N SER A 187 -10.99 -11.00 8.96
CA SER A 187 -9.88 -11.84 9.38
C SER A 187 -10.40 -13.23 9.78
N VAL A 188 -9.61 -14.27 9.49
CA VAL A 188 -9.86 -15.64 9.94
C VAL A 188 -9.86 -15.69 11.47
N ASP A 189 -8.86 -15.08 12.12
CA ASP A 189 -8.80 -14.90 13.57
C ASP A 189 -9.57 -13.65 14.04
N SER A 190 -10.82 -13.49 13.59
CA SER A 190 -11.69 -12.35 13.94
C SER A 190 -11.80 -12.10 15.46
N GLU A 191 -11.87 -13.15 16.28
CA GLU A 191 -11.93 -13.06 17.75
C GLU A 191 -10.69 -12.39 18.35
N LYS A 192 -9.51 -12.69 17.78
CA LYS A 192 -8.25 -12.10 18.23
C LYS A 192 -8.21 -10.60 17.95
N LEU A 193 -8.64 -10.20 16.74
CA LEU A 193 -8.72 -8.78 16.40
C LEU A 193 -9.76 -8.06 17.26
N LEU A 194 -10.94 -8.64 17.47
CA LEU A 194 -11.97 -8.07 18.35
C LEU A 194 -11.48 -7.87 19.79
N ALA A 195 -10.78 -8.87 20.36
CA ALA A 195 -10.22 -8.76 21.70
C ALA A 195 -9.25 -7.57 21.83
N LEU A 196 -8.44 -7.31 20.79
CA LEU A 196 -7.56 -6.14 20.75
C LEU A 196 -8.33 -4.83 20.58
N LEU A 197 -9.48 -4.82 19.91
CA LEU A 197 -10.29 -3.61 19.70
C LEU A 197 -11.15 -3.23 20.92
N SER A 198 -11.41 -4.16 21.84
CA SER A 198 -12.17 -3.94 23.08
C SER A 198 -11.32 -3.41 24.26
N THR A 199 -10.00 -3.33 24.10
CA THR A 199 -9.06 -2.84 25.14
C THR A 199 -8.80 -1.35 25.05
#